data_AF-Q0IFY2-F1
#
_entry.id   AF-Q0IFY2-F1
#
_cell.length_a   1.000
_cell.length_b   1.000
_cell.length_c   1.000
_cell.angle_alpha   90.00
_cell.angle_beta   90.00
_cell.angle_gamma   90.00
#
_symmetry.space_group_name_H-M   'P 1'
#
loop_
_entity.id
_entity.type
_entity.pdbx_description
1 polymer ?
#
loop_
_entity_poly.entity_id
_entity_poly.type
_entity_poly.pdbx_seq_one_letter_code
_entity_poly.pdbx_strand_id
1 'polypeptide(L)'
;MLGCVRFKNRNMSTAAVKCSIPEYLNEDLIRNTLIKEFHSNDIVVEEFDVSPATSAGDNYMSDVFRIPVKFKLSPTEKKIEHISFVVKCLPDTGNRGSVIDELNAFHKEAQMFTEVLPKLSKIAGDEFFAAK
;
A
#
# COMPACT_ATOMS: atom_id res chain seq x y z
N MET A 1 4.88 -26.98 13.78
CA MET A 1 3.48 -26.73 14.17
C MET A 1 3.00 -25.59 13.29
N LEU A 2 2.52 -25.91 12.09
CA LEU A 2 2.04 -24.94 11.10
C LEU A 2 0.54 -24.72 11.33
N GLY A 3 0.17 -23.53 11.75
CA GLY A 3 -1.21 -23.03 11.86
C GLY A 3 -1.15 -21.50 11.91
N CYS A 4 -2.08 -20.72 11.36
CA CYS A 4 -3.35 -21.00 10.74
C CYS A 4 -3.82 -19.75 9.96
N VAL A 5 -3.92 -19.86 8.64
CA VAL A 5 -4.97 -19.39 7.71
C VAL A 5 -6.02 -18.38 8.23
N ARG A 6 -6.28 -17.26 7.50
CA ARG A 6 -7.51 -17.08 6.68
C ARG A 6 -7.60 -15.74 5.92
N PHE A 7 -7.51 -15.80 4.59
CA PHE A 7 -8.19 -14.84 3.71
C PHE A 7 -9.71 -14.96 3.92
N LYS A 8 -10.39 -13.87 4.27
CA LYS A 8 -11.86 -13.84 4.41
C LYS A 8 -12.47 -13.05 3.25
N ASN A 9 -12.55 -13.70 2.09
CA ASN A 9 -13.33 -13.17 0.97
C ASN A 9 -14.83 -13.30 1.32
N ARG A 10 -15.49 -12.19 1.71
CA ARG A 10 -16.95 -12.13 1.89
C ARG A 10 -17.57 -11.41 0.70
N ASN A 11 -18.25 -12.17 -0.16
CA ASN A 11 -19.25 -11.62 -1.07
C ASN A 11 -20.52 -11.28 -0.27
N MET A 12 -20.93 -10.01 -0.23
CA MET A 12 -22.29 -9.62 0.14
C MET A 12 -22.72 -8.40 -0.68
N SER A 13 -23.92 -8.52 -1.26
CA SER A 13 -24.51 -7.70 -2.31
C SER A 13 -25.17 -6.42 -1.77
N THR A 14 -24.70 -5.27 -2.25
CA THR A 14 -25.50 -4.07 -2.58
C THR A 14 -24.70 -3.23 -3.57
N ALA A 15 -25.35 -2.58 -4.55
CA ALA A 15 -24.72 -1.94 -5.72
C ALA A 15 -23.69 -0.85 -5.36
N ALA A 16 -22.45 -1.27 -5.14
CA ALA A 16 -21.25 -0.45 -5.03
C ALA A 16 -20.19 -1.10 -5.92
N VAL A 17 -19.45 -0.30 -6.68
CA VAL A 17 -18.36 -0.79 -7.54
C VAL A 17 -17.40 -1.62 -6.67
N LYS A 18 -17.30 -2.91 -6.99
CA LYS A 18 -16.50 -3.87 -6.24
C LYS A 18 -15.03 -3.62 -6.57
N CYS A 19 -14.33 -2.87 -5.71
CA CYS A 19 -12.88 -2.77 -5.76
C CYS A 19 -12.29 -4.11 -5.30
N SER A 20 -11.81 -4.91 -6.24
CA SER A 20 -11.11 -6.16 -5.93
C SER A 20 -9.70 -5.85 -5.46
N ILE A 21 -9.30 -6.45 -4.33
CA ILE A 21 -7.92 -6.33 -3.84
C ILE A 21 -6.99 -7.00 -4.86
N PRO A 22 -5.99 -6.30 -5.40
CA PRO A 22 -5.04 -6.89 -6.33
C PRO A 22 -4.23 -8.01 -5.67
N GLU A 23 -3.99 -9.10 -6.41
CA GLU A 23 -3.30 -10.30 -5.88
C GLU A 23 -1.87 -10.02 -5.41
N TYR A 24 -1.23 -8.99 -5.95
CA TYR A 24 0.11 -8.56 -5.54
C TYR A 24 0.14 -7.84 -4.18
N LEU A 25 -1.02 -7.41 -3.64
CA LEU A 25 -1.11 -6.86 -2.28
C LEU A 25 -1.17 -7.99 -1.24
N ASN A 26 -0.05 -8.67 -1.08
CA ASN A 26 0.07 -9.87 -0.26
C ASN A 26 1.26 -9.78 0.73
N GLU A 27 1.45 -10.86 1.49
CA GLU A 27 2.49 -10.95 2.52
C GLU A 27 3.90 -10.74 1.95
N ASP A 28 4.19 -11.22 0.74
CA ASP A 28 5.51 -11.09 0.13
C ASP A 28 5.84 -9.61 -0.16
N LEU A 29 4.88 -8.86 -0.70
CA LEU A 29 5.05 -7.42 -0.91
C LEU A 29 5.30 -6.69 0.42
N ILE A 30 4.50 -7.02 1.44
CA ILE A 30 4.62 -6.44 2.78
C ILE A 30 5.99 -6.75 3.38
N ARG A 31 6.39 -8.02 3.38
CA ARG A 31 7.69 -8.49 3.90
C ARG A 31 8.83 -7.81 3.18
N ASN A 32 8.83 -7.78 1.85
CA ASN A 32 9.89 -7.15 1.06
C ASN A 32 9.99 -5.63 1.32
N THR A 33 8.86 -4.97 1.55
CA THR A 33 8.83 -3.55 1.92
C THR A 33 9.43 -3.33 3.30
N LEU A 34 9.05 -4.16 4.28
CA LEU A 34 9.62 -4.11 5.64
C LEU A 34 11.14 -4.40 5.64
N ILE A 35 11.62 -5.37 4.86
CA ILE A 35 13.05 -5.68 4.74
C ILE A 35 13.83 -4.46 4.25
N LYS A 36 13.30 -3.74 3.26
CA LYS A 36 13.93 -2.53 2.72
C LYS A 36 13.97 -1.39 3.74
N GLU A 37 12.89 -1.20 4.49
CA GLU A 37 12.76 -0.12 5.48
C GLU A 37 13.64 -0.36 6.71
N PHE A 38 13.61 -1.58 7.26
CA PHE A 38 14.29 -1.91 8.52
C PHE A 38 15.67 -2.57 8.34
N HIS A 39 16.09 -2.80 7.09
CA HIS A 39 17.36 -3.43 6.74
C HIS A 39 17.61 -4.79 7.45
N SER A 40 16.53 -5.54 7.73
CA SER A 40 16.58 -6.86 8.37
C SER A 40 15.93 -7.90 7.47
N ASN A 41 16.66 -8.97 7.14
CA ASN A 41 16.13 -10.09 6.33
C ASN A 41 15.28 -11.07 7.16
N ASP A 42 15.36 -10.97 8.48
CA ASP A 42 14.77 -11.92 9.44
C ASP A 42 13.33 -11.53 9.84
N ILE A 43 12.76 -10.52 9.20
CA ILE A 43 11.43 -10.02 9.52
C ILE A 43 10.38 -11.13 9.42
N VAL A 44 9.44 -11.15 10.37
CA VAL A 44 8.31 -12.09 10.39
C VAL A 44 7.02 -11.28 10.42
N VAL A 45 6.18 -11.44 9.41
CA VAL A 45 4.82 -10.87 9.38
C VAL A 45 3.92 -11.80 10.19
N GLU A 46 3.30 -11.28 11.24
CA GLU A 46 2.43 -12.07 12.12
C GLU A 46 0.96 -11.94 11.70
N GLU A 47 0.56 -10.73 11.30
CA GLU A 47 -0.82 -10.42 10.93
C GLU A 47 -0.85 -9.21 10.00
N PHE A 48 -1.69 -9.26 8.97
CA PHE A 48 -2.05 -8.08 8.19
C PHE A 48 -3.48 -8.18 7.70
N ASP A 49 -4.08 -7.04 7.39
CA ASP A 49 -5.37 -6.95 6.71
C ASP A 49 -5.27 -5.96 5.54
N VAL A 50 -6.14 -6.10 4.54
CA VAL A 50 -6.19 -5.19 3.40
C VAL A 50 -7.62 -4.69 3.24
N SER A 51 -7.81 -3.37 3.33
CA SER A 51 -9.12 -2.73 3.22
C SER A 51 -9.06 -1.44 2.40
N PRO A 52 -10.16 -1.02 1.76
CA PRO A 52 -10.22 0.29 1.11
C PRO A 52 -9.91 1.43 2.10
N ALA A 53 -9.08 2.37 1.70
CA ALA A 53 -8.64 3.48 2.56
C ALA A 53 -9.58 4.69 2.56
N THR A 54 -10.54 4.72 1.65
CA THR A 54 -11.41 5.87 1.35
C THR A 54 -12.87 5.44 1.22
N SER A 55 -13.78 6.41 1.25
CA SER A 55 -15.21 6.17 1.07
C SER A 55 -15.54 5.86 -0.40
N ALA A 56 -16.67 5.19 -0.61
CA ALA A 56 -17.19 4.97 -1.96
C ALA A 56 -17.39 6.32 -2.68
N GLY A 57 -16.79 6.45 -3.86
CA GLY A 57 -16.84 7.69 -4.65
C GLY A 57 -15.59 8.58 -4.52
N ASP A 58 -14.74 8.40 -3.52
CA ASP A 58 -13.52 9.23 -3.37
C ASP A 58 -12.32 8.71 -4.18
N ASN A 59 -12.36 7.44 -4.61
CA ASN A 59 -11.33 6.78 -5.41
C ASN A 59 -11.54 7.05 -6.92
N TYR A 60 -11.31 8.30 -7.36
CA TYR A 60 -11.56 8.71 -8.75
C TYR A 60 -10.50 8.22 -9.75
N MET A 61 -9.22 8.35 -9.42
CA MET A 61 -8.10 8.03 -10.32
C MET A 61 -7.22 6.86 -9.85
N SER A 62 -7.52 6.26 -8.71
CA SER A 62 -6.75 5.14 -8.15
C SER A 62 -7.60 4.36 -7.16
N ASP A 63 -7.35 3.07 -7.05
CA ASP A 63 -7.81 2.27 -5.92
C ASP A 63 -6.81 2.43 -4.77
N VAL A 64 -7.30 2.87 -3.60
CA VAL A 64 -6.46 3.13 -2.44
C VAL A 64 -6.79 2.16 -1.32
N PHE A 65 -5.77 1.45 -0.84
CA PHE A 65 -5.88 0.47 0.23
C PHE A 65 -5.09 0.89 1.46
N ARG A 66 -5.58 0.51 2.65
CA ARG A 66 -4.88 0.61 3.92
C ARG A 66 -4.54 -0.79 4.40
N ILE A 67 -3.29 -0.98 4.81
CA ILE A 67 -2.76 -2.27 5.23
C ILE A 67 -2.11 -2.12 6.62
N PRO A 68 -2.86 -2.32 7.72
CA PRO A 68 -2.27 -2.47 9.04
C PRO A 68 -1.51 -3.80 9.11
N VAL A 69 -0.29 -3.77 9.66
CA VAL A 69 0.61 -4.91 9.75
C VAL A 69 1.18 -5.01 11.16
N LYS A 70 1.18 -6.23 11.70
CA LYS A 70 1.93 -6.62 12.90
C LYS A 70 3.10 -7.50 12.48
N PHE A 71 4.31 -7.18 12.93
CA PHE A 71 5.51 -7.90 12.53
C PHE A 71 6.56 -7.95 13.66
N LYS A 72 7.55 -8.82 13.50
CA LYS A 72 8.75 -8.90 14.35
C LYS A 72 9.98 -8.68 13.49
N LEU A 73 11.02 -8.06 14.05
CA LEU A 73 12.28 -7.79 13.33
C LEU A 73 13.16 -9.03 13.13
N SER A 74 12.97 -10.06 13.96
CA SER A 74 13.58 -11.38 13.83
C SER A 74 12.67 -12.46 14.45
N PRO A 75 12.85 -13.76 14.13
CA PRO A 75 12.05 -14.84 14.72
C PRO A 75 12.23 -14.97 16.24
N THR A 76 13.37 -14.52 16.76
CA THR A 76 13.70 -14.56 18.19
C THR A 76 13.22 -13.33 18.95
N GLU A 77 12.83 -12.27 18.25
CA GLU A 77 12.34 -11.04 18.86
C GLU A 77 10.99 -11.27 19.52
N LYS A 78 10.85 -10.81 20.76
CA LYS A 78 9.58 -10.92 21.51
C LYS A 78 8.67 -9.72 21.23
N LYS A 79 9.27 -8.57 20.91
CA LYS A 79 8.53 -7.35 20.63
C LYS A 79 7.79 -7.46 19.30
N ILE A 80 6.49 -7.15 19.32
CA ILE A 80 5.67 -6.99 18.12
C ILE A 80 5.65 -5.51 17.76
N GLU A 81 6.06 -5.21 16.54
CA GLU A 81 5.99 -3.89 15.94
C GLU A 81 4.70 -3.74 15.12
N HIS A 82 4.25 -2.50 14.96
CA HIS A 82 3.04 -2.14 14.23
C HIS A 82 3.33 -1.06 13.20
N ILE A 83 2.86 -1.25 11.96
CA ILE A 83 2.92 -0.24 10.91
C ILE A 83 1.63 -0.28 10.09
N SER A 84 1.27 0.82 9.43
CA SER A 84 0.10 0.89 8.55
C SER A 84 0.51 1.51 7.22
N PHE A 85 0.42 0.72 6.14
CA PHE A 85 0.71 1.19 4.79
C PHE A 85 -0.54 1.80 4.15
N VAL A 86 -0.32 2.81 3.31
CA VAL A 86 -1.31 3.31 2.35
C VAL A 86 -0.78 3.00 0.96
N VAL A 87 -1.54 2.21 0.19
CA VAL A 87 -1.13 1.75 -1.14
C VAL A 87 -2.10 2.29 -2.17
N LYS A 88 -1.59 3.04 -3.15
CA LYS A 88 -2.35 3.47 -4.32
C LYS A 88 -2.06 2.53 -5.48
N CYS A 89 -3.10 2.05 -6.14
CA CYS A 89 -3.05 1.13 -7.26
C CYS A 89 -3.82 1.73 -8.45
N LEU A 90 -3.42 1.35 -9.66
CA LEU A 90 -4.25 1.60 -10.84
C LEU A 90 -5.55 0.80 -10.72
N PRO A 91 -6.71 1.39 -11.05
CA PRO A 91 -7.97 0.69 -10.97
C PRO A 91 -8.08 -0.33 -12.09
N ASP A 92 -8.33 -1.60 -11.74
CA ASP A 92 -8.49 -2.72 -12.69
C ASP A 92 -9.94 -2.84 -13.22
N THR A 93 -10.81 -1.87 -12.92
CA THR A 93 -12.24 -1.93 -13.25
C THR A 93 -12.66 -0.87 -14.28
N GLY A 94 -13.16 -1.35 -15.43
CA GLY A 94 -13.76 -0.54 -16.49
C GLY A 94 -12.75 0.30 -17.31
N ASN A 95 -13.24 1.33 -18.00
CA ASN A 95 -12.42 2.23 -18.85
C ASN A 95 -11.57 3.24 -18.04
N ARG A 96 -11.47 3.09 -16.71
CA ARG A 96 -10.75 4.05 -15.87
C ARG A 96 -9.25 3.89 -16.03
N GLY A 97 -8.76 2.65 -16.03
CA GLY A 97 -7.35 2.33 -16.25
C GLY A 97 -6.82 2.95 -17.54
N SER A 98 -7.53 2.78 -18.67
CA SER A 98 -7.08 3.31 -19.96
C SER A 98 -6.95 4.84 -20.00
N VAL A 99 -7.90 5.59 -19.40
CA VAL A 99 -7.82 7.06 -19.34
C VAL A 99 -6.71 7.53 -18.40
N ILE A 100 -6.50 6.84 -17.27
CA ILE A 100 -5.44 7.18 -16.31
C ILE A 100 -4.06 6.90 -16.91
N ASP A 101 -3.94 5.79 -17.65
CA ASP A 101 -2.72 5.41 -18.37
C ASP A 101 -2.41 6.40 -19.49
N GLU A 102 -3.40 6.84 -20.26
CA GLU A 102 -3.25 7.90 -21.27
C GLU A 102 -2.73 9.22 -20.67
N LEU A 103 -3.20 9.59 -19.47
CA LEU A 103 -2.72 10.77 -18.75
C LEU A 103 -1.32 10.60 -18.14
N ASN A 104 -0.83 9.36 -18.09
CA ASN A 104 0.40 8.93 -17.43
C ASN A 104 0.50 9.45 -15.98
N ALA A 105 -0.65 9.54 -15.30
CA ALA A 105 -0.76 10.23 -14.02
C ALA A 105 -0.01 9.48 -12.91
N PHE A 106 -0.10 8.14 -12.91
CA PHE A 106 0.55 7.29 -11.92
C PHE A 106 2.08 7.36 -12.00
N HIS A 107 2.64 7.39 -13.22
CA HIS A 107 4.08 7.53 -13.41
C HIS A 107 4.59 8.91 -12.98
N LYS A 108 3.86 9.98 -13.32
CA LYS A 108 4.17 11.34 -12.86
C LYS A 108 4.13 11.45 -11.35
N GLU A 109 3.14 10.83 -10.69
CA GLU A 109 3.05 10.78 -9.23
C GLU A 109 4.26 10.05 -8.63
N ALA A 110 4.62 8.89 -9.16
CA ALA A 110 5.81 8.15 -8.71
C ALA A 110 7.10 8.99 -8.87
N GLN A 111 7.33 9.58 -10.05
CA GLN A 111 8.47 10.46 -10.31
C GLN A 111 8.49 11.69 -9.39
N MET A 112 7.32 12.24 -9.06
CA MET A 112 7.21 13.36 -8.14
C MET A 112 7.81 13.01 -6.78
N PHE A 113 7.46 11.86 -6.21
CA PHE A 113 7.93 11.44 -4.89
C PHE A 113 9.37 10.90 -4.88
N THR A 114 9.81 10.22 -5.94
CA THR A 114 11.14 9.59 -5.97
C THR A 114 12.24 10.51 -6.47
N GLU A 115 11.92 11.47 -7.33
CA GLU A 115 12.93 12.31 -7.99
C GLU A 115 12.73 13.79 -7.73
N VAL A 116 11.53 14.32 -7.95
CA VAL A 116 11.29 15.77 -7.95
C VAL A 116 11.28 16.33 -6.53
N LEU A 117 10.47 15.76 -5.62
CA LEU A 117 10.36 16.21 -4.23
C LEU A 117 11.70 16.19 -3.49
N PRO A 118 12.53 15.13 -3.56
CA PRO A 118 13.83 15.14 -2.92
C PRO A 118 14.77 16.24 -3.45
N LYS A 119 14.73 16.51 -4.77
CA LYS A 119 15.53 17.58 -5.39
C LYS A 119 15.03 18.97 -4.96
N LEU A 120 13.72 19.17 -4.94
CA LEU A 120 13.11 20.41 -4.48
C LEU A 120 13.40 20.68 -3.01
N SER A 121 13.28 19.67 -2.15
CA SER A 121 13.60 19.76 -0.71
C SER A 121 15.03 20.26 -0.49
N LYS A 122 16.01 19.70 -1.21
CA LYS A 122 17.41 20.15 -1.15
C LYS A 122 17.60 21.61 -1.55
N ILE A 123 16.90 22.06 -2.60
CA ILE A 123 16.97 23.46 -3.06
C ILE A 123 16.35 24.41 -2.02
N ALA A 124 15.31 23.97 -1.33
CA ALA A 124 14.61 24.74 -0.31
C ALA A 124 15.25 24.66 1.09
N GLY A 125 16.44 24.07 1.23
CA GLY A 125 17.12 23.96 2.52
C GLY A 125 16.61 22.81 3.40
N ASP A 126 16.34 21.66 2.79
CA ASP A 126 15.84 20.43 3.43
C ASP A 126 14.44 20.59 4.07
N GLU A 127 13.65 21.54 3.58
CA GLU A 127 12.24 21.65 3.96
C GLU A 127 11.44 20.43 3.46
N PHE A 128 10.55 19.93 4.32
CA PHE A 128 9.66 18.83 4.01
C PHE A 128 8.34 19.36 3.42
N PHE A 129 8.14 19.10 2.13
CA PHE A 129 6.93 19.47 1.42
C PHE A 129 5.84 18.42 1.60
N ALA A 130 5.05 18.56 2.66
CA ALA A 130 3.81 17.80 2.85
C ALA A 130 2.61 18.74 3.04
N ALA A 131 1.43 18.25 2.69
CA ALA A 131 0.19 18.94 3.03
C ALA A 131 0.09 19.10 4.56
N LYS A 132 -0.16 20.33 5.01
CA LYS A 132 -0.47 20.63 6.42
C LYS A 132 -1.88 20.18 6.78
#